data_AF-A0A8T4BXG8-F1
#
_entry.id   AF-A0A8T4BXG8-F1
#
_cell.length_a   1.000
_cell.length_b   1.000
_cell.length_c   1.000
_cell.angle_alpha   90.00
_cell.angle_beta   90.00
_cell.angle_gamma   90.00
#
_symmetry.space_group_name_H-M   'P 1'
#
loop_
_entity.id
_entity.type
_entity.pdbx_description
1 polymer ?
#
loop_
_entity_poly.entity_id
_entity_poly.type
_entity_poly.pdbx_seq_one_letter_code
_entity_poly.pdbx_strand_id
1 'polypeptide(L)'
;MNKIEIIAYTTSFVSFVLKDLNNLVKEIILFGSVARREFDKKSDIDLFFDVNKEEIKKVENIVKKSLSKFYKSKIHEIWKLKGITKNISIKVGVLDEWKLKRSIISDGIILYGKYKESPKNIKHYLLINHKPIKDITKRNRIIRKIIGRKEKDYNKKGLLEDIEGKIISKRTIIVPIGKSKELIDIFNKEKIDYRMFEIWSDQF
;
A
#
# COMPACT_ATOMS: atom_id res chain seq x y z
N MET A 1 -18.99 15.72 -4.86
CA MET A 1 -19.06 14.40 -5.53
C MET A 1 -18.39 13.39 -4.61
N ASN A 2 -19.08 12.32 -4.25
CA ASN A 2 -18.64 11.40 -3.21
C ASN A 2 -17.70 10.32 -3.80
N LYS A 3 -16.62 9.96 -3.08
CA LYS A 3 -15.73 8.84 -3.47
C LYS A 3 -16.52 7.54 -3.68
N ILE A 4 -17.52 7.27 -2.84
CA ILE A 4 -18.36 6.07 -2.92
C ILE A 4 -19.15 6.05 -4.23
N GLU A 5 -19.66 7.21 -4.69
CA GLU A 5 -20.37 7.30 -5.97
C GLU A 5 -19.45 7.02 -7.15
N ILE A 6 -18.20 7.51 -7.10
CA ILE A 6 -17.21 7.21 -8.13
C ILE A 6 -16.82 5.74 -8.12
N ILE A 7 -16.65 5.14 -6.95
CA ILE A 7 -16.41 3.70 -6.84
C ILE A 7 -17.59 2.94 -7.45
N ALA A 8 -18.84 3.27 -7.10
CA ALA A 8 -20.02 2.62 -7.64
C ALA A 8 -20.16 2.76 -9.17
N TYR A 9 -19.88 3.95 -9.71
CA TYR A 9 -19.78 4.20 -11.15
C TYR A 9 -18.71 3.32 -11.80
N THR A 10 -17.52 3.27 -11.19
CA THR A 10 -16.39 2.48 -11.69
C THR A 10 -16.71 0.98 -11.64
N THR A 11 -17.32 0.50 -10.55
CA THR A 11 -17.81 -0.89 -10.43
C THR A 11 -18.86 -1.22 -11.48
N SER A 12 -19.70 -0.25 -11.88
CA SER A 12 -20.66 -0.45 -12.99
C SER A 12 -19.94 -0.73 -14.31
N PHE A 13 -18.86 0.01 -14.60
CA PHE A 13 -18.02 -0.28 -15.76
C PHE A 13 -17.31 -1.64 -15.64
N VAL A 14 -16.73 -1.95 -14.47
CA VAL A 14 -16.08 -3.24 -14.21
C VAL A 14 -17.05 -4.40 -14.46
N SER A 15 -18.26 -4.33 -13.89
CA SER A 15 -19.32 -5.32 -14.13
C SER A 15 -19.67 -5.43 -15.62
N PHE A 16 -19.73 -4.30 -16.33
CA PHE A 16 -20.03 -4.27 -17.77
C PHE A 16 -18.98 -5.00 -18.61
N VAL A 17 -17.69 -4.88 -18.28
CA VAL A 17 -16.59 -5.50 -19.05
C VAL A 17 -16.26 -6.93 -18.61
N LEU A 18 -16.56 -7.30 -17.35
CA LEU A 18 -16.22 -8.63 -16.82
C LEU A 18 -16.79 -9.79 -17.64
N LYS A 19 -18.00 -9.62 -18.18
CA LYS A 19 -18.64 -10.61 -19.06
C LYS A 19 -17.83 -10.94 -20.32
N ASP A 20 -17.02 -9.99 -20.80
CA ASP A 20 -16.23 -10.13 -22.03
C ASP A 20 -14.81 -10.63 -21.72
N LEU A 21 -14.39 -10.63 -20.44
CA LEU A 21 -13.02 -10.90 -20.02
C LEU A 21 -12.75 -12.38 -19.69
N ASN A 22 -13.76 -13.24 -19.51
CA ASN A 22 -13.63 -14.71 -19.41
C ASN A 22 -12.35 -15.22 -18.69
N ASN A 23 -12.13 -14.80 -17.44
CA ASN A 23 -10.98 -15.17 -16.59
C ASN A 23 -9.58 -14.72 -17.06
N LEU A 24 -9.47 -13.87 -18.08
CA LEU A 24 -8.19 -13.33 -18.58
C LEU A 24 -7.52 -12.35 -17.61
N VAL A 25 -8.23 -11.91 -16.57
CA VAL A 25 -7.80 -10.88 -15.62
C VAL A 25 -7.75 -11.46 -14.22
N LYS A 26 -6.63 -11.22 -13.53
CA LYS A 26 -6.42 -11.63 -12.14
C LYS A 26 -7.11 -10.67 -11.18
N GLU A 27 -6.83 -9.37 -11.36
CA GLU A 27 -7.33 -8.29 -10.51
C GLU A 27 -7.65 -7.06 -11.35
N ILE A 28 -8.69 -6.32 -10.95
CA ILE A 28 -8.98 -4.98 -11.47
C ILE A 28 -8.90 -4.01 -10.31
N ILE A 29 -7.97 -3.06 -10.39
CA ILE A 29 -7.60 -2.19 -9.28
C ILE A 29 -7.86 -0.74 -9.69
N LEU A 30 -8.67 -0.05 -8.89
CA LEU A 30 -8.80 1.40 -8.94
C LEU A 30 -7.62 2.03 -8.21
N PHE A 31 -6.86 2.89 -8.88
CA PHE A 31 -5.70 3.55 -8.31
C PHE A 31 -5.70 5.05 -8.60
N GLY A 32 -4.61 5.74 -8.25
CA GLY A 32 -4.46 7.17 -8.52
C GLY A 32 -5.26 8.06 -7.56
N SER A 33 -5.61 9.25 -8.04
CA SER A 33 -6.21 10.32 -7.23
C SER A 33 -7.53 9.92 -6.57
N VAL A 34 -8.36 9.13 -7.25
CA VAL A 34 -9.63 8.63 -6.71
C VAL A 34 -9.40 7.70 -5.51
N ALA A 35 -8.43 6.79 -5.64
CA ALA A 35 -8.07 5.87 -4.58
C ALA A 35 -7.51 6.64 -3.36
N ARG A 36 -6.65 7.64 -3.59
CA ARG A 36 -6.05 8.49 -2.55
C ARG A 36 -6.95 9.58 -1.96
N ARG A 37 -8.18 9.79 -2.46
CA ARG A 37 -9.09 10.89 -2.07
C ARG A 37 -8.58 12.30 -2.43
N GLU A 38 -7.73 12.39 -3.45
CA GLU A 38 -7.12 13.64 -3.94
C GLU A 38 -7.71 14.09 -5.28
N PHE A 39 -8.86 13.53 -5.69
CA PHE A 39 -9.46 13.82 -7.00
C PHE A 39 -10.27 15.11 -6.98
N ASP A 40 -10.19 15.86 -8.07
CA ASP A 40 -10.99 17.06 -8.33
C ASP A 40 -12.03 16.80 -9.43
N LYS A 41 -12.69 17.84 -9.95
CA LYS A 41 -13.67 17.68 -11.05
C LYS A 41 -13.03 17.22 -12.38
N LYS A 42 -11.74 17.47 -12.59
CA LYS A 42 -11.02 17.20 -13.85
C LYS A 42 -10.28 15.86 -13.85
N SER A 43 -10.09 15.24 -12.67
CA SER A 43 -9.29 14.02 -12.60
C SER A 43 -9.95 12.86 -13.35
N ASP A 44 -9.16 12.03 -13.99
CA ASP A 44 -9.64 10.77 -14.55
C ASP A 44 -9.78 9.70 -13.46
N ILE A 45 -10.48 8.62 -13.79
CA ILE A 45 -10.59 7.41 -12.97
C ILE A 45 -9.58 6.40 -13.53
N ASP A 46 -8.50 6.16 -12.81
CA ASP A 46 -7.45 5.24 -13.25
C ASP A 46 -7.74 3.79 -12.82
N LEU A 47 -7.85 2.89 -13.80
CA LEU A 47 -8.02 1.47 -13.62
C LEU A 47 -6.81 0.69 -14.13
N PHE A 48 -6.33 -0.25 -13.33
CA PHE A 48 -5.30 -1.21 -13.71
C PHE A 48 -5.91 -2.60 -13.81
N PHE A 49 -5.73 -3.25 -14.95
CA PHE A 49 -6.11 -4.64 -15.20
C PHE A 49 -4.84 -5.50 -15.12
N ASP A 50 -4.70 -6.24 -14.03
CA ASP A 50 -3.59 -7.17 -13.83
C ASP A 50 -3.87 -8.48 -14.57
N VAL A 51 -2.98 -8.81 -15.51
CA VAL A 51 -3.12 -9.93 -16.43
C VAL A 51 -1.82 -10.72 -16.53
N ASN A 52 -1.87 -11.89 -17.15
CA ASN A 52 -0.63 -12.51 -17.63
C ASN A 52 -0.08 -11.77 -18.85
N LYS A 53 1.23 -11.89 -19.07
CA LYS A 53 1.96 -11.13 -20.10
C LYS A 53 1.44 -11.41 -21.51
N GLU A 54 1.07 -12.66 -21.78
CA GLU A 54 0.51 -13.13 -23.05
C GLU A 54 -0.88 -12.55 -23.36
N GLU A 55 -1.65 -12.18 -22.33
CA GLU A 55 -3.04 -11.72 -22.49
C GLU A 55 -3.18 -10.19 -22.66
N ILE A 56 -2.09 -9.42 -22.46
CA ILE A 56 -2.12 -7.95 -22.44
C ILE A 56 -2.85 -7.38 -23.67
N LYS A 57 -2.40 -7.71 -24.88
CA LYS A 57 -2.98 -7.16 -26.13
C LYS A 57 -4.46 -7.54 -26.30
N LYS A 58 -4.83 -8.76 -25.91
CA LYS A 58 -6.20 -9.27 -26.03
C LYS A 58 -7.11 -8.51 -25.07
N VAL A 59 -6.71 -8.38 -23.81
CA VAL A 59 -7.45 -7.65 -22.78
C VAL A 59 -7.54 -6.16 -23.12
N GLU A 60 -6.47 -5.51 -23.59
CA GLU A 60 -6.52 -4.12 -24.05
C GLU A 60 -7.59 -3.90 -25.12
N ASN A 61 -7.67 -4.80 -26.11
CA ASN A 61 -8.66 -4.71 -27.18
C ASN A 61 -10.09 -4.91 -26.67
N ILE A 62 -10.32 -5.88 -25.79
CA ILE A 62 -11.62 -6.12 -25.17
C ILE A 62 -12.04 -4.89 -24.37
N VAL A 63 -11.18 -4.42 -23.47
CA VAL A 63 -11.49 -3.35 -22.53
C VAL A 63 -11.72 -2.02 -23.27
N LYS A 64 -10.93 -1.69 -24.30
CA LYS A 64 -11.17 -0.49 -25.13
C LYS A 64 -12.52 -0.55 -25.85
N LYS A 65 -12.88 -1.70 -26.42
CA LYS A 65 -14.18 -1.89 -27.09
C LYS A 65 -15.33 -1.79 -26.08
N SER A 66 -15.21 -2.42 -24.92
CA SER A 66 -16.23 -2.40 -23.88
C SER A 66 -16.38 -1.03 -23.23
N LEU A 67 -15.30 -0.25 -23.10
CA LEU A 67 -15.37 1.14 -22.64
C LEU A 67 -16.18 2.02 -23.61
N SER A 68 -15.92 1.90 -24.92
CA SER A 68 -16.68 2.61 -25.94
C SER A 68 -18.17 2.25 -25.90
N LYS A 69 -18.49 0.96 -25.72
CA LYS A 69 -19.88 0.49 -25.55
C LYS A 69 -20.50 0.99 -24.25
N PHE A 70 -19.73 1.02 -23.15
CA PHE A 70 -20.20 1.46 -21.85
C PHE A 70 -20.65 2.92 -21.89
N TYR A 71 -19.85 3.82 -22.49
CA TYR A 71 -20.22 5.23 -22.62
C TYR A 71 -21.47 5.48 -23.47
N LYS A 72 -21.85 4.53 -24.33
CA LYS A 72 -23.09 4.57 -25.12
C LYS A 72 -24.26 3.81 -24.48
N SER A 73 -24.04 3.22 -23.30
CA SER A 73 -25.05 2.38 -22.65
C SER A 73 -25.98 3.18 -21.75
N LYS A 74 -27.19 2.65 -21.52
CA LYS A 74 -28.14 3.19 -20.53
C LYS A 74 -27.55 3.27 -19.12
N ILE A 75 -26.62 2.37 -18.78
CA ILE A 75 -25.94 2.38 -17.47
C ILE A 75 -25.14 3.68 -17.30
N HIS A 76 -24.33 4.05 -18.30
CA HIS A 76 -23.57 5.30 -18.26
C HIS A 76 -24.49 6.52 -18.30
N GLU A 77 -25.58 6.47 -19.06
CA GLU A 77 -26.58 7.53 -19.11
C GLU A 77 -27.20 7.81 -17.73
N ILE A 78 -27.56 6.77 -16.97
CA ILE A 78 -28.06 6.91 -15.60
C ILE A 78 -27.04 7.63 -14.71
N TRP A 79 -25.75 7.30 -14.83
CA TRP A 79 -24.70 7.96 -14.06
C TRP A 79 -24.46 9.42 -14.49
N LYS A 80 -24.57 9.71 -15.79
CA LYS A 80 -24.53 11.07 -16.31
C LYS A 80 -25.67 11.92 -15.77
N LEU A 81 -26.89 11.38 -15.68
CA LEU A 81 -28.05 12.06 -15.07
C LEU A 81 -27.84 12.33 -13.58
N LYS A 82 -27.04 11.50 -12.88
CA LYS A 82 -26.59 11.73 -11.50
C LYS A 82 -25.42 12.72 -11.39
N GLY A 83 -24.99 13.34 -12.49
CA GLY A 83 -23.89 14.31 -12.51
C GLY A 83 -22.49 13.70 -12.53
N ILE A 84 -22.35 12.39 -12.79
CA ILE A 84 -21.05 11.71 -12.90
C ILE A 84 -20.67 11.57 -14.36
N THR A 85 -19.70 12.37 -14.79
CA THR A 85 -19.22 12.42 -16.20
C THR A 85 -17.71 12.23 -16.34
N LYS A 86 -17.06 11.63 -15.32
CA LYS A 86 -15.62 11.41 -15.34
C LYS A 86 -15.22 10.36 -16.38
N ASN A 87 -14.07 10.58 -17.00
CA ASN A 87 -13.45 9.61 -17.90
C ASN A 87 -12.75 8.50 -17.10
N ILE A 88 -12.78 7.31 -17.65
CA ILE A 88 -12.06 6.14 -17.17
C ILE A 88 -10.79 5.99 -18.01
N SER A 89 -9.65 6.08 -17.35
CA SER A 89 -8.30 5.82 -17.86
C SER A 89 -7.94 4.37 -17.57
N ILE A 90 -7.55 3.63 -18.60
CA ILE A 90 -7.34 2.18 -18.52
C ILE A 90 -5.88 1.85 -18.77
N LYS A 91 -5.30 1.07 -17.86
CA LYS A 91 -3.97 0.47 -17.97
C LYS A 91 -4.13 -1.04 -17.87
N VAL A 92 -3.42 -1.77 -18.74
CA VAL A 92 -3.40 -3.24 -18.76
C VAL A 92 -1.95 -3.68 -18.71
N GLY A 93 -1.62 -4.65 -17.87
CA GLY A 93 -0.25 -5.12 -17.76
C GLY A 93 -0.08 -6.17 -16.66
N VAL A 94 1.19 -6.51 -16.40
CA VAL A 94 1.58 -7.34 -15.27
C VAL A 94 1.92 -6.40 -14.10
N LEU A 95 1.19 -6.48 -12.99
CA LEU A 95 1.35 -5.58 -11.84
C LEU A 95 2.79 -5.57 -11.30
N ASP A 96 3.43 -6.74 -11.28
CA ASP A 96 4.80 -6.90 -10.80
C ASP A 96 5.86 -6.17 -11.62
N GLU A 97 5.60 -5.96 -12.92
CA GLU A 97 6.49 -5.24 -13.84
C GLU A 97 6.16 -3.74 -13.91
N TRP A 98 5.11 -3.28 -13.22
CA TRP A 98 4.59 -1.93 -13.37
C TRP A 98 5.36 -0.89 -12.56
N LYS A 99 5.74 0.22 -13.20
CA LYS A 99 6.51 1.32 -12.55
C LYS A 99 5.83 1.90 -11.31
N LEU A 100 4.49 1.94 -11.31
CA LEU A 100 3.68 2.48 -10.20
C LEU A 100 3.19 1.40 -9.23
N LYS A 101 3.76 0.18 -9.27
CA LYS A 101 3.37 -0.95 -8.42
C LYS A 101 3.19 -0.56 -6.96
N ARG A 102 4.17 0.16 -6.38
CA ARG A 102 4.12 0.55 -4.96
C ARG A 102 2.88 1.39 -4.62
N SER A 103 2.53 2.37 -5.45
CA SER A 103 1.33 3.20 -5.23
C SER A 103 0.03 2.43 -5.45
N ILE A 104 0.02 1.49 -6.42
CA ILE A 104 -1.15 0.62 -6.64
C ILE A 104 -1.36 -0.30 -5.44
N ILE A 105 -0.28 -0.88 -4.88
CA ILE A 105 -0.36 -1.77 -3.71
C ILE A 105 -0.74 -1.00 -2.43
N SER A 106 -0.22 0.22 -2.24
CA SER A 106 -0.47 0.98 -1.01
C SER A 106 -1.89 1.56 -0.93
N ASP A 107 -2.37 2.11 -2.04
CA ASP A 107 -3.58 2.95 -2.04
C ASP A 107 -4.73 2.34 -2.86
N GLY A 108 -4.43 1.33 -3.68
CA GLY A 108 -5.36 0.77 -4.63
C GLY A 108 -6.58 0.12 -3.97
N ILE A 109 -7.72 0.23 -4.65
CA ILE A 109 -8.96 -0.42 -4.26
C ILE A 109 -9.22 -1.55 -5.25
N ILE A 110 -9.17 -2.79 -4.77
CA ILE A 110 -9.50 -3.96 -5.58
C ILE A 110 -11.02 -3.92 -5.85
N LEU A 111 -11.40 -3.80 -7.12
CA LEU A 111 -12.79 -3.82 -7.58
C LEU A 111 -13.21 -5.22 -8.06
N TYR A 112 -12.24 -6.04 -8.47
CA TYR A 112 -12.44 -7.43 -8.85
C TYR A 112 -11.15 -8.22 -8.61
N GLY A 113 -11.29 -9.46 -8.16
CA GLY A 113 -10.20 -10.39 -7.97
C GLY A 113 -10.66 -11.59 -7.16
N LYS A 114 -9.85 -12.65 -7.13
CA LYS A 114 -10.08 -13.76 -6.19
C LYS A 114 -9.91 -13.23 -4.76
N TYR A 115 -10.78 -13.66 -3.86
CA TYR A 115 -10.59 -13.38 -2.45
C TYR A 115 -9.23 -13.89 -2.00
N LYS A 116 -8.42 -12.97 -1.47
CA LYS A 116 -7.15 -13.28 -0.80
C LYS A 116 -7.36 -12.89 0.66
N GLU A 117 -7.23 -13.87 1.55
CA GLU A 117 -7.22 -13.57 2.97
C GLU A 117 -5.96 -12.77 3.28
N SER A 118 -6.16 -11.54 3.74
CA SER A 118 -5.10 -10.70 4.28
C SER A 118 -5.44 -10.46 5.75
N PRO A 119 -4.48 -10.58 6.67
CA PRO A 119 -4.74 -10.29 8.07
C PRO A 119 -5.32 -8.89 8.25
N LYS A 120 -6.42 -8.77 9.00
CA LYS A 120 -7.23 -7.54 9.09
C LYS A 120 -6.45 -6.35 9.68
N ASN A 121 -5.39 -6.61 10.43
CA ASN A 121 -4.60 -5.62 11.17
C ASN A 121 -3.14 -5.58 10.71
N ILE A 122 -2.87 -5.78 9.42
CA ILE A 122 -1.53 -5.54 8.89
C ILE A 122 -1.12 -4.10 9.16
N LYS A 123 -0.06 -3.94 9.97
CA LYS A 123 0.62 -2.69 10.25
C LYS A 123 1.95 -2.65 9.51
N HIS A 124 2.37 -1.44 9.14
CA HIS A 124 3.64 -1.20 8.49
C HIS A 124 4.73 -0.88 9.53
N TYR A 125 5.74 -1.73 9.56
CA TYR A 125 6.88 -1.63 10.46
C TYR A 125 8.18 -1.43 9.69
N LEU A 126 9.15 -0.86 10.38
CA LEU A 126 10.54 -0.81 9.97
C LEU A 126 11.36 -1.75 10.83
N LEU A 127 11.96 -2.76 10.20
CA LEU A 127 12.95 -3.63 10.82
C LEU A 127 14.33 -3.02 10.61
N ILE A 128 14.96 -2.63 11.71
CA ILE A 128 16.28 -2.03 11.71
C ILE A 128 17.28 -3.04 12.24
N ASN A 129 18.23 -3.44 11.39
CA ASN A 129 19.35 -4.30 11.77
C ASN A 129 20.62 -3.45 11.84
N HIS A 130 21.25 -3.36 13.01
CA HIS A 130 22.46 -2.56 13.19
C HIS A 130 23.71 -3.43 13.34
N LYS A 131 24.87 -2.89 12.91
CA LYS A 131 26.16 -3.56 13.08
C LYS A 131 26.54 -3.66 14.57
N PRO A 132 27.43 -4.59 14.94
CA PRO A 132 27.97 -4.67 16.30
C PRO A 132 28.68 -3.37 16.70
N ILE A 133 28.30 -2.81 17.85
CA ILE A 133 29.00 -1.69 18.48
C ILE A 133 30.17 -2.28 19.29
N LYS A 134 31.40 -2.06 18.82
CA LYS A 134 32.62 -2.65 19.41
C LYS A 134 32.95 -2.06 20.78
N ASP A 135 32.84 -0.74 20.92
CA ASP A 135 33.05 -0.03 22.19
C ASP A 135 31.95 -0.42 23.19
N ILE A 136 32.35 -1.06 24.28
CA ILE A 136 31.46 -1.58 25.32
C ILE A 136 30.74 -0.46 26.07
N THR A 137 31.43 0.63 26.38
CA THR A 137 30.86 1.77 27.12
C THR A 137 29.81 2.46 26.26
N LYS A 138 30.15 2.72 25.00
CA LYS A 138 29.21 3.27 24.01
C LYS A 138 28.01 2.36 23.80
N ARG A 139 28.25 1.06 23.61
CA ARG A 139 27.19 0.05 23.44
C ARG A 139 26.23 0.04 24.62
N ASN A 140 26.73 -0.02 25.85
CA ASN A 140 25.89 -0.07 27.05
C ASN A 140 25.06 1.21 27.21
N ARG A 141 25.65 2.38 26.92
CA ARG A 141 24.92 3.67 26.92
C ARG A 141 23.77 3.68 25.92
N ILE A 142 24.02 3.24 24.68
CA ILE A 142 23.01 3.21 23.60
C ILE A 142 21.91 2.20 23.91
N ILE A 143 22.27 0.99 24.31
CA ILE A 143 21.32 -0.07 24.68
C ILE A 143 20.39 0.41 25.81
N ARG A 144 20.94 1.04 26.86
CA ARG A 144 20.14 1.60 27.95
C ARG A 144 19.23 2.74 27.51
N LYS A 145 19.64 3.55 26.53
CA LYS A 145 18.80 4.62 25.98
C LYS A 145 17.63 4.07 25.16
N ILE A 146 17.89 3.02 24.38
CA ILE A 146 16.90 2.43 23.46
C ILE A 146 15.94 1.51 24.22
N ILE A 147 16.46 0.59 25.04
CA ILE A 147 15.68 -0.46 25.70
C ILE A 147 15.23 -0.05 27.11
N GLY A 148 16.02 0.78 27.78
CA GLY A 148 15.83 1.10 29.20
C GLY A 148 16.70 0.24 30.11
N ARG A 149 16.41 0.28 31.41
CA ARG A 149 17.10 -0.50 32.45
C ARG A 149 16.09 -0.86 33.54
N LYS A 150 16.03 -2.15 33.90
CA LYS A 150 15.22 -2.66 35.00
C LYS A 150 16.11 -3.43 35.99
N GLU A 151 16.15 -2.97 37.23
CA GLU A 151 16.83 -3.56 38.38
C GLU A 151 15.86 -3.56 39.57
N LYS A 152 16.19 -4.28 40.65
CA LYS A 152 15.30 -4.52 41.81
C LYS A 152 14.54 -3.25 42.25
N ASP A 153 15.25 -2.12 42.38
CA ASP A 153 14.69 -0.85 42.87
C ASP A 153 14.78 0.29 41.83
N TYR A 154 15.12 -0.02 40.57
CA TYR A 154 15.32 0.99 39.53
C TYR A 154 14.69 0.55 38.22
N ASN A 155 13.70 1.31 37.76
CA ASN A 155 13.07 1.10 36.46
C ASN A 155 13.11 2.38 35.63
N LYS A 156 13.94 2.39 34.59
CA LYS A 156 14.00 3.47 33.61
C LYS A 156 13.54 2.94 32.26
N LYS A 157 12.43 3.49 31.76
CA LYS A 157 11.91 3.23 30.43
C LYS A 157 12.91 3.65 29.36
N GLY A 158 12.99 2.89 28.28
CA GLY A 158 13.77 3.23 27.09
C GLY A 158 12.87 3.70 25.96
N LEU A 159 13.49 4.27 24.93
CA LEU A 159 12.79 4.79 23.75
C LEU A 159 11.80 3.78 23.15
N LEU A 160 12.15 2.48 23.07
CA LEU A 160 11.29 1.47 22.44
C LEU A 160 9.91 1.37 23.10
N GLU A 161 9.81 1.62 24.40
CA GLU A 161 8.51 1.60 25.07
C GLU A 161 7.61 2.75 24.59
N ASP A 162 8.18 3.95 24.41
CA ASP A 162 7.47 5.15 23.98
C ASP A 162 7.03 5.06 22.49
N ILE A 163 7.89 4.45 21.65
CA ILE A 163 7.63 4.34 20.21
C ILE A 163 6.95 3.03 19.80
N GLU A 164 6.47 2.23 20.77
CA GLU A 164 5.88 0.89 20.53
C GLU A 164 6.81 -0.04 19.74
N GLY A 165 8.12 0.10 19.96
CA GLY A 165 9.16 -0.73 19.35
C GLY A 165 9.37 -2.04 20.09
N LYS A 166 9.82 -3.07 19.36
CA LYS A 166 10.17 -4.38 19.93
C LYS A 166 11.57 -4.80 19.50
N ILE A 167 12.23 -5.54 20.39
CA ILE A 167 13.50 -6.18 20.08
C ILE A 167 13.18 -7.55 19.49
N ILE A 168 13.63 -7.79 18.26
CA ILE A 168 13.51 -9.10 17.61
C ILE A 168 14.75 -9.95 17.92
N SER A 169 15.92 -9.32 17.98
CA SER A 169 17.16 -9.97 18.39
C SER A 169 18.15 -8.95 18.94
N LYS A 170 19.31 -9.40 19.43
CA LYS A 170 20.39 -8.54 19.97
C LYS A 170 20.78 -7.36 19.06
N ARG A 171 20.55 -7.46 17.74
CA ARG A 171 20.91 -6.44 16.75
C ARG A 171 19.76 -6.01 15.85
N THR A 172 18.56 -6.52 16.12
CA THR A 172 17.39 -6.28 15.28
C THR A 172 16.28 -5.71 16.13
N ILE A 173 15.82 -4.54 15.73
CA ILE A 173 14.72 -3.83 16.37
C ILE A 173 13.63 -3.65 15.31
N ILE A 174 12.38 -3.82 15.69
CA ILE A 174 11.23 -3.49 14.86
C ILE A 174 10.47 -2.33 15.49
N VAL A 175 10.06 -1.36 14.68
CA VAL A 175 9.28 -0.20 15.13
C VAL A 175 8.18 0.13 14.13
N PRO A 176 7.00 0.60 14.56
CA PRO A 176 6.01 1.16 13.63
C PRO A 176 6.65 2.25 12.77
N ILE A 177 6.38 2.23 11.46
CA ILE A 177 7.06 3.15 10.52
C ILE A 177 6.89 4.63 10.91
N GLY A 178 5.68 5.00 11.36
CA GLY A 178 5.35 6.38 11.76
C GLY A 178 6.07 6.88 13.01
N LYS A 179 6.66 5.98 13.82
CA LYS A 179 7.41 6.32 15.05
C LYS A 179 8.91 6.03 14.94
N SER A 180 9.38 5.65 13.75
CA SER A 180 10.77 5.20 13.52
C SER A 180 11.82 6.31 13.58
N LYS A 181 11.42 7.57 13.37
CA LYS A 181 12.31 8.72 13.24
C LYS A 181 13.26 8.88 14.44
N GLU A 182 12.73 8.81 15.66
CA GLU A 182 13.53 9.02 16.87
C GLU A 182 14.62 7.96 17.04
N LEU A 183 14.34 6.72 16.65
CA LEU A 183 15.31 5.63 16.70
C LEU A 183 16.41 5.81 15.64
N ILE A 184 16.01 6.21 14.43
CA ILE A 184 16.93 6.53 13.32
C ILE A 184 17.87 7.69 13.71
N ASP A 185 17.32 8.75 14.31
CA ASP A 185 18.08 9.90 14.76
C ASP A 185 19.13 9.53 15.80
N ILE A 186 18.83 8.60 16.73
CA ILE A 186 19.81 8.05 17.67
C ILE A 186 20.93 7.33 16.92
N PHE A 187 20.60 6.43 15.99
CA PHE A 187 21.60 5.67 15.24
C PHE A 187 22.51 6.58 14.42
N ASN A 188 21.95 7.60 13.78
CA ASN A 188 22.70 8.60 13.02
C ASN A 188 23.61 9.44 13.93
N LYS A 189 23.06 10.00 15.01
CA LYS A 189 23.82 10.81 15.98
C LYS A 189 24.99 10.03 16.58
N GLU A 190 24.77 8.75 16.85
CA GLU A 190 25.77 7.86 17.44
C GLU A 190 26.68 7.21 16.39
N LYS A 191 26.53 7.53 15.09
CA LYS A 191 27.31 6.96 13.98
C LYS A 191 27.33 5.42 14.01
N ILE A 192 26.14 4.83 14.16
CA ILE A 192 25.95 3.38 14.15
C ILE A 192 25.51 2.99 12.74
N ASP A 193 26.24 2.07 12.11
CA ASP A 193 25.81 1.52 10.82
C ASP A 193 24.57 0.63 10.99
N TYR A 194 23.56 0.83 10.16
CA TYR A 194 22.36 0.00 10.13
C TYR A 194 21.82 -0.22 8.72
N ARG A 195 20.97 -1.24 8.59
CA ARG A 195 20.15 -1.53 7.43
C ARG A 195 18.69 -1.51 7.85
N MET A 196 17.82 -1.10 6.94
CA MET A 196 16.38 -1.01 7.17
C MET A 196 15.64 -1.90 6.17
N PHE A 197 14.61 -2.57 6.65
CA PHE A 197 13.71 -3.38 5.85
C PHE A 197 12.26 -2.99 6.19
N GLU A 198 11.46 -2.70 5.18
CA GLU A 198 10.02 -2.48 5.34
C GLU A 198 9.32 -3.84 5.50
N ILE A 199 8.47 -3.96 6.52
CA ILE A 199 7.74 -5.19 6.83
C ILE A 199 6.27 -4.85 7.09
N TRP A 200 5.39 -5.65 6.52
CA TRP A 200 3.96 -5.64 6.80
C TRP A 200 3.61 -6.85 7.65
N SER A 201 3.04 -6.63 8.83
CA SER A 201 2.68 -7.70 9.76
C SER A 201 1.57 -7.26 10.70
N ASP A 202 0.78 -8.21 11.16
CA ASP A 202 -0.28 -8.06 12.15
C ASP A 202 0.12 -8.57 13.55
N GLN A 203 1.35 -9.06 13.72
CA GLN A 203 1.78 -9.84 14.90
C GLN A 203 2.80 -9.16 15.82
N PHE A 204 3.24 -7.93 15.53
CA PHE A 204 4.21 -7.19 16.35
C PHE A 204 3.60 -6.09 17.19
#